data_AF-A0A346TQJ1-F1
#
_entry.id   AF-A0A346TQJ1-F1
#
_cell.length_a   1.000
_cell.length_b   1.000
_cell.length_c   1.000
_cell.angle_alpha   90.00
_cell.angle_beta   90.00
_cell.angle_gamma   90.00
#
_symmetry.space_group_name_H-M   'P 1'
#
loop_
_entity.id
_entity.type
_entity.pdbx_description
1 polymer ?
#
loop_
_entity_poly.entity_id
_entity_poly.type
_entity_poly.pdbx_seq_one_letter_code
_entity_poly.pdbx_strand_id
1 'polypeptide(L)'
;HSAICAEVEKMGAFYTEGYFGYRDYDLEKMKYLVAWGCDPLSSNRQVLNAINKFGRLLEQGTVVAVDPRMNNTAAKAHEWMPIKPGTDGALAVAMAHTILVDGLWNKEFV
;
A
#
# COMPACT_ATOMS: atom_id res chain seq x y z
N HIS A 1 17.89 18.09 -2.55
CA HIS A 1 18.23 16.67 -2.68
C HIS A 1 17.06 15.77 -2.28
N SER A 2 16.46 15.92 -1.09
CA SER A 2 15.34 15.06 -0.67
C SER A 2 14.08 15.18 -1.54
N ALA A 3 13.76 16.40 -2.04
CA ALA A 3 12.56 16.66 -2.83
C ALA A 3 12.44 15.86 -4.13
N ILE A 4 13.56 15.42 -4.72
CA ILE A 4 13.58 14.55 -5.92
C ILE A 4 13.58 13.05 -5.57
N CYS A 5 13.65 12.71 -4.28
CA CYS A 5 13.63 11.34 -3.78
C CYS A 5 12.19 10.91 -3.44
N ALA A 6 11.65 11.35 -2.30
CA ALA A 6 10.34 10.89 -1.84
C ALA A 6 9.67 11.82 -0.80
N GLU A 7 9.95 13.13 -0.79
CA GLU A 7 9.33 14.03 0.20
C GLU A 7 7.80 14.06 0.08
N VAL A 8 7.28 13.94 -1.13
CA VAL A 8 5.82 13.92 -1.38
C VAL A 8 5.14 12.72 -0.71
N GLU A 9 5.81 11.57 -0.58
CA GLU A 9 5.29 10.39 0.11
C GLU A 9 5.01 10.68 1.60
N LYS A 10 5.79 11.56 2.22
CA LYS A 10 5.68 11.90 3.64
C LYS A 10 4.50 12.83 3.94
N MET A 11 4.00 13.55 2.94
CA MET A 11 2.98 14.59 3.15
C MET A 11 1.71 14.04 3.78
N GLY A 12 1.23 12.88 3.31
CA GLY A 12 0.04 12.24 3.87
C GLY A 12 0.19 12.00 5.37
N ALA A 13 1.20 11.22 5.77
CA ALA A 13 1.46 10.90 7.17
C ALA A 13 1.72 12.15 8.03
N PHE A 14 2.38 13.18 7.50
CA PHE A 14 2.62 14.40 8.25
C PHE A 14 1.33 15.17 8.54
N TYR A 15 0.47 15.37 7.54
CA TYR A 15 -0.75 16.15 7.72
C TYR A 15 -1.87 15.37 8.43
N THR A 16 -1.86 14.03 8.41
CA THR A 16 -2.89 13.21 9.08
C THR A 16 -2.46 12.68 10.44
N GLU A 17 -1.17 12.39 10.64
CA GLU A 17 -0.64 11.69 11.83
C GLU A 17 0.49 12.48 12.53
N GLY A 18 0.93 13.62 11.98
CA GLY A 18 2.04 14.40 12.53
C GLY A 18 3.43 13.78 12.32
N TYR A 19 3.54 12.75 11.48
CA TYR A 19 4.79 11.99 11.29
C TYR A 19 5.47 12.30 9.95
N PHE A 20 6.59 13.04 9.99
CA PHE A 20 7.40 13.37 8.81
C PHE A 20 8.54 12.36 8.60
N GLY A 21 8.19 11.13 8.23
CA GLY A 21 9.15 10.04 8.10
C GLY A 21 8.64 8.91 7.21
N TYR A 22 9.42 7.84 7.15
CA TYR A 22 9.05 6.63 6.43
C TYR A 22 8.52 5.59 7.40
N ARG A 23 7.57 4.78 6.94
CA ARG A 23 6.93 3.73 7.75
C ARG A 23 7.47 2.38 7.34
N ASP A 24 7.62 1.49 8.32
CA ASP A 24 7.76 0.07 8.07
C ASP A 24 6.36 -0.59 8.11
N TYR A 25 6.25 -1.79 7.55
CA TYR A 25 4.99 -2.51 7.44
C TYR A 25 5.07 -3.81 8.23
N ASP A 26 4.10 -4.06 9.11
CA ASP A 26 4.01 -5.31 9.89
C ASP A 26 3.51 -6.48 9.02
N LEU A 27 4.33 -6.87 8.04
CA LEU A 27 4.01 -7.93 7.07
C LEU A 27 3.75 -9.30 7.73
N GLU A 28 4.22 -9.52 8.97
CA GLU A 28 4.03 -10.78 9.68
C GLU A 28 2.62 -10.95 10.24
N LYS A 29 1.94 -9.85 10.60
CA LYS A 29 0.58 -9.88 11.16
C LYS A 29 -0.47 -9.32 10.21
N MET A 30 -0.05 -8.80 9.06
CA MET A 30 -0.92 -8.20 8.07
C MET A 30 -1.88 -9.23 7.48
N LYS A 31 -3.18 -8.88 7.48
CA LYS A 31 -4.26 -9.69 6.89
C LYS A 31 -4.67 -9.23 5.50
N TYR A 32 -4.42 -7.96 5.19
CA TYR A 32 -4.77 -7.36 3.92
C TYR A 32 -3.73 -6.29 3.55
N LEU A 33 -3.04 -6.48 2.43
CA LEU A 33 -2.06 -5.54 1.88
C LEU A 33 -2.58 -4.95 0.58
N VAL A 34 -2.66 -3.62 0.54
CA VAL A 34 -2.82 -2.87 -0.72
C VAL A 34 -1.45 -2.30 -1.09
N ALA A 35 -0.76 -2.93 -2.02
CA ALA A 35 0.50 -2.45 -2.57
C ALA A 35 0.23 -1.43 -3.69
N TRP A 36 0.26 -0.15 -3.34
CA TRP A 36 -0.12 0.95 -4.25
C TRP A 36 1.10 1.62 -4.88
N GLY A 37 1.27 1.48 -6.20
CA GLY A 37 2.38 2.05 -6.98
C GLY A 37 3.76 1.59 -6.49
N CYS A 38 3.82 0.49 -5.75
CA CYS A 38 4.99 0.04 -5.00
C CYS A 38 5.31 -1.42 -5.38
N ASP A 39 6.60 -1.73 -5.48
CA ASP A 39 7.08 -3.09 -5.71
C ASP A 39 8.07 -3.51 -4.60
N PRO A 40 7.60 -3.83 -3.38
CA PRO A 40 8.45 -4.19 -2.24
C PRO A 40 9.36 -5.41 -2.48
N LEU A 41 9.08 -6.21 -3.51
CA LEU A 41 9.90 -7.37 -3.89
C LEU A 41 11.10 -7.02 -4.76
N SER A 42 11.20 -5.79 -5.26
CA SER A 42 12.32 -5.33 -6.10
C SER A 42 12.88 -3.97 -5.69
N SER A 43 12.07 -3.13 -5.06
CA SER A 43 12.38 -1.74 -4.70
C SER A 43 11.65 -1.38 -3.40
N ASN A 44 11.71 -0.11 -2.98
CA ASN A 44 11.32 0.36 -1.63
C ASN A 44 12.39 0.07 -0.55
N ARG A 45 12.11 0.41 0.70
CA ARG A 45 13.12 0.64 1.75
C ARG A 45 13.66 -0.63 2.40
N GLN A 46 12.87 -1.70 2.43
CA GLN A 46 13.17 -2.93 3.16
C GLN A 46 12.95 -4.18 2.27
N VAL A 47 13.57 -4.18 1.09
CA VAL A 47 13.37 -5.20 0.04
C VAL A 47 13.62 -6.62 0.57
N LEU A 48 14.73 -6.86 1.27
CA LEU A 48 15.06 -8.19 1.80
C LEU A 48 14.04 -8.67 2.85
N ASN A 49 13.61 -7.78 3.74
CA ASN A 49 12.58 -8.09 4.75
C ASN A 49 11.24 -8.42 4.08
N ALA A 50 10.85 -7.64 3.06
CA ALA A 50 9.66 -7.92 2.28
C ALA A 50 9.74 -9.25 1.56
N ILE A 51 10.82 -9.53 0.81
CA ILE A 51 11.04 -10.81 0.12
C ILE A 51 10.90 -11.99 1.10
N ASN A 52 11.52 -11.90 2.28
CA ASN A 52 11.49 -12.97 3.28
C ASN A 52 10.09 -13.22 3.85
N LYS A 53 9.25 -12.18 3.96
CA LYS A 53 7.94 -12.25 4.63
C LYS A 53 6.77 -12.41 3.66
N PHE A 54 6.96 -12.08 2.39
CA PHE A 54 5.87 -12.00 1.41
C PHE A 54 5.19 -13.35 1.17
N GLY A 55 5.95 -14.45 1.14
CA GLY A 55 5.37 -15.79 0.98
C GLY A 55 4.35 -16.11 2.08
N ARG A 56 4.72 -15.86 3.34
CA ARG A 56 3.80 -16.02 4.48
C ARG A 56 2.59 -15.10 4.38
N LEU A 57 2.79 -13.85 3.97
CA LEU A 57 1.69 -12.91 3.77
C LEU A 57 0.69 -13.42 2.72
N LEU A 58 1.17 -14.04 1.63
CA LEU A 58 0.30 -14.63 0.63
C LEU A 58 -0.53 -15.81 1.16
N GLU A 59 -0.01 -16.57 2.13
CA GLU A 59 -0.72 -17.70 2.72
C GLU A 59 -1.77 -17.28 3.76
N GLN A 60 -1.49 -16.22 4.54
CA GLN A 60 -2.31 -15.84 5.70
C GLN A 60 -3.23 -14.63 5.48
N GLY A 61 -3.07 -13.92 4.36
CA GLY A 61 -3.79 -12.68 4.07
C GLY A 61 -4.01 -12.48 2.58
N THR A 62 -4.62 -11.36 2.23
CA THR A 62 -4.88 -10.97 0.84
C THR A 62 -3.91 -9.87 0.43
N VAL A 63 -3.40 -9.95 -0.80
CA VAL A 63 -2.50 -8.97 -1.38
C VAL A 63 -3.11 -8.47 -2.67
N VAL A 64 -3.36 -7.17 -2.75
CA VAL A 64 -3.83 -6.48 -3.96
C VAL A 64 -2.74 -5.52 -4.41
N ALA A 65 -2.37 -5.56 -5.68
CA ALA A 65 -1.42 -4.64 -6.28
C ALA A 65 -2.13 -3.63 -7.19
N VAL A 66 -2.05 -2.35 -6.85
CA VAL A 66 -2.57 -1.24 -7.67
C VAL A 66 -1.38 -0.61 -8.37
N ASP A 67 -1.14 -0.97 -9.63
CA ASP A 67 0.00 -0.47 -10.40
C ASP A 67 -0.34 -0.50 -11.90
N PRO A 68 -0.06 0.56 -12.68
CA PRO A 68 -0.27 0.56 -14.13
C PRO A 68 0.45 -0.58 -14.86
N ARG A 69 1.56 -1.07 -14.32
CA ARG A 69 2.33 -2.20 -14.86
C ARG A 69 2.20 -3.42 -13.97
N MET A 70 2.28 -4.60 -14.58
CA MET A 70 2.45 -5.84 -13.82
C MET A 70 3.90 -5.93 -13.31
N ASN A 71 4.15 -5.39 -12.12
CA ASN A 71 5.44 -5.46 -11.43
C ASN A 71 5.63 -6.81 -10.68
N ASN A 72 6.74 -7.02 -9.97
CA ASN A 72 7.01 -8.31 -9.30
C ASN A 72 6.00 -8.63 -8.19
N THR A 73 5.57 -7.61 -7.46
CA THR A 73 4.54 -7.72 -6.43
C THR A 73 3.19 -8.06 -7.06
N ALA A 74 2.80 -7.38 -8.14
CA ALA A 74 1.56 -7.64 -8.89
C ALA A 74 1.53 -9.05 -9.48
N ALA A 75 2.65 -9.54 -10.03
CA ALA A 75 2.76 -10.89 -10.58
C ALA A 75 2.55 -12.01 -9.53
N LYS A 76 2.72 -11.69 -8.24
CA LYS A 76 2.53 -12.62 -7.12
C LYS A 76 1.31 -12.30 -6.26
N ALA A 77 0.65 -11.17 -6.49
CA ALA A 77 -0.51 -10.73 -5.73
C ALA A 77 -1.72 -11.61 -6.03
N HIS A 78 -2.71 -11.58 -5.14
CA HIS A 78 -3.99 -12.24 -5.37
C HIS A 78 -4.81 -11.51 -6.44
N GLU A 79 -4.67 -10.18 -6.49
CA GLU A 79 -5.32 -9.33 -7.48
C GLU A 79 -4.35 -8.26 -7.97
N TRP A 80 -4.35 -8.03 -9.29
CA TRP A 80 -3.68 -6.90 -9.92
C TRP A 80 -4.71 -5.96 -10.52
N MET A 81 -4.70 -4.71 -10.09
CA MET A 81 -5.55 -3.64 -10.58
C MET A 81 -4.70 -2.69 -11.45
N PRO A 82 -4.76 -2.81 -12.80
CA PRO A 82 -4.01 -1.94 -13.71
C PRO A 82 -4.62 -0.53 -13.75
N ILE A 83 -4.24 0.31 -12.78
CA ILE A 83 -4.77 1.66 -12.67
C ILE A 83 -4.24 2.56 -13.80
N LYS A 84 -5.08 3.50 -14.26
CA LYS A 84 -4.63 4.53 -15.19
C LYS A 84 -3.73 5.53 -14.43
N PRO A 85 -2.51 5.83 -14.91
CA PRO A 85 -1.63 6.76 -14.22
C PRO A 85 -2.31 8.10 -13.88
N GLY A 86 -2.18 8.54 -12.63
CA GLY A 86 -2.75 9.80 -12.14
C GLY A 86 -4.22 9.70 -11.70
N THR A 87 -4.81 8.51 -11.67
CA THR A 87 -6.20 8.29 -11.20
C THR A 87 -6.28 7.66 -9.81
N ASP A 88 -5.15 7.53 -9.14
CA ASP A 88 -4.99 6.92 -7.82
C ASP A 88 -5.88 7.58 -6.75
N GLY A 89 -5.94 8.91 -6.75
CA GLY A 89 -6.80 9.66 -5.83
C GLY A 89 -8.29 9.36 -6.02
N ALA A 90 -8.75 9.13 -7.25
CA ALA A 90 -10.14 8.79 -7.51
C ALA A 90 -10.50 7.41 -6.96
N LEU A 91 -9.60 6.42 -7.12
CA LEU A 91 -9.78 5.09 -6.53
C LEU A 91 -9.79 5.16 -5.00
N ALA A 92 -8.86 5.91 -4.39
CA ALA A 92 -8.77 6.03 -2.93
C ALA A 92 -10.04 6.65 -2.33
N VAL A 93 -10.60 7.69 -2.96
CA VAL A 93 -11.84 8.33 -2.52
C VAL A 93 -13.04 7.41 -2.74
N ALA A 94 -13.11 6.65 -3.84
CA ALA A 94 -14.16 5.68 -4.06
C ALA A 94 -14.13 4.55 -3.02
N MET A 95 -12.95 4.03 -2.67
CA MET A 95 -12.79 3.04 -1.60
C MET A 95 -13.27 3.59 -0.25
N ALA A 96 -12.85 4.81 0.10
CA ALA A 96 -13.29 5.46 1.34
C ALA A 96 -14.82 5.66 1.38
N HIS A 97 -15.42 6.07 0.25
CA HIS A 97 -16.87 6.19 0.12
C HIS A 97 -17.58 4.87 0.43
N THR A 98 -17.18 3.77 -0.21
CA THR A 98 -17.80 2.46 0.01
C THR A 98 -17.63 2.00 1.47
N ILE A 99 -16.44 2.17 2.04
CA ILE A 99 -16.17 1.83 3.45
C ILE A 99 -17.13 2.58 4.39
N LEU A 100 -17.43 3.85 4.11
CA LEU A 100 -18.32 4.67 4.91
C LEU A 100 -19.80 4.34 4.68
N VAL A 101 -20.23 4.15 3.43
CA VAL A 101 -21.63 3.82 3.11
C VAL A 101 -22.02 2.46 3.69
N ASP A 102 -21.10 1.50 3.64
CA ASP A 102 -21.36 0.12 4.08
C ASP A 102 -21.07 -0.10 5.58
N GLY A 103 -20.57 0.90 6.31
CA GLY A 103 -20.33 0.75 7.75
C GLY A 103 -19.08 -0.04 8.13
N LEU A 104 -18.10 -0.16 7.22
CA LEU A 104 -16.96 -1.10 7.31
C LEU A 104 -15.70 -0.50 7.95
N TRP A 105 -15.71 0.77 8.34
CA TRP A 105 -14.54 1.41 8.95
C TRP A 105 -14.24 0.82 10.34
N ASN A 106 -13.00 1.00 10.79
CA ASN A 106 -12.61 0.64 12.15
C ASN A 106 -13.23 1.62 13.17
N LYS A 107 -14.31 1.21 13.84
CA LYS A 107 -15.05 2.00 14.82
C LYS A 107 -14.34 2.25 16.15
N GLU A 108 -13.31 1.46 16.46
CA GLU A 108 -12.51 1.68 17.67
C GLU A 108 -11.52 2.84 17.45
N PHE A 109 -11.04 2.99 16.22
CA PHE A 109 -10.10 4.04 15.85
C PHE A 109 -10.77 5.36 15.44
N VAL A 110 -11.87 5.30 14.68
CA VAL A 110 -12.65 6.47 14.18
C VAL A 110 -13.83 6.75 15.10
#